data_AF-A0A7G9Z2C3-F1
#
_entry.id   AF-A0A7G9Z2C3-F1
#
_cell.length_a   1.000
_cell.length_b   1.000
_cell.length_c   1.000
_cell.angle_alpha   90.00
_cell.angle_beta   90.00
_cell.angle_gamma   90.00
#
_symmetry.space_group_name_H-M   'P 1'
#
loop_
_entity.id
_entity.type
_entity.pdbx_description
1 polymer ?
#
loop_
_entity_poly.entity_id
_entity_poly.type
_entity_poly.pdbx_seq_one_letter_code
_entity_poly.pdbx_strand_id
1 'polypeptide(L)'
;MKICVTATAGDLNAQVDPRFGRSQYFVFVDSDTMAFEAMANEAITAPGGAGIQAAQAVVNKGVSVVISGNIGPNAFQVLSTAGVKIATGAYGTVQEAVEMYKSGKLGEVGASTVSAHAGMGATAPGGGFGMGMGMGGGRGGGRGQGMGLGMQQPVPSQPQPQAPQAPITPQTKEEEIEQLSNMANRLEKDLEEVKKRLEELRK
;
A
#
# COMPACT_ATOMS: atom_id res chain seq x y z
N MET A 1 -22.80 -3.28 20.07
CA MET A 1 -22.57 -3.29 18.59
C MET A 1 -21.23 -3.96 18.31
N LYS A 2 -21.07 -4.75 17.23
CA LYS A 2 -19.81 -5.48 16.95
C LYS A 2 -18.89 -4.70 16.02
N ILE A 3 -17.70 -4.37 16.49
CA ILE A 3 -16.66 -3.62 15.78
C ILE A 3 -15.47 -4.55 15.51
N CYS A 4 -14.93 -4.54 14.29
CA CYS A 4 -13.67 -5.20 13.97
C CYS A 4 -12.56 -4.16 13.88
N VAL A 5 -11.42 -4.42 14.53
CA VAL A 5 -10.22 -3.59 14.45
C VAL A 5 -9.06 -4.42 13.91
N THR A 6 -8.33 -3.87 12.93
CA THR A 6 -7.08 -4.50 12.47
C THR A 6 -6.00 -4.31 13.52
N ALA A 7 -5.26 -5.37 13.85
CA ALA A 7 -4.29 -5.32 14.93
C ALA A 7 -3.00 -6.07 14.60
N THR A 8 -1.92 -5.67 15.25
CA THR A 8 -0.61 -6.35 15.16
C THR A 8 -0.55 -7.59 16.05
N ALA A 9 -1.42 -7.71 17.05
CA ALA A 9 -1.55 -8.85 17.96
C ALA A 9 -3.03 -9.09 18.34
N GLY A 10 -3.31 -10.22 18.96
CA GLY A 10 -4.68 -10.69 19.26
C GLY A 10 -5.25 -10.22 20.60
N ASP A 11 -5.07 -8.95 20.97
CA ASP A 11 -5.55 -8.40 22.24
C ASP A 11 -5.95 -6.91 22.13
N LEU A 12 -6.56 -6.36 23.18
CA LEU A 12 -7.06 -4.98 23.20
C LEU A 12 -5.97 -3.90 23.27
N ASN A 13 -4.79 -4.24 23.78
CA ASN A 13 -3.64 -3.33 23.90
C ASN A 13 -2.74 -3.38 22.65
N ALA A 14 -3.00 -4.32 21.74
CA ALA A 14 -2.34 -4.43 20.47
C ALA A 14 -2.50 -3.13 19.67
N GLN A 15 -1.44 -2.75 18.94
CA GLN A 15 -1.49 -1.58 18.08
C GLN A 15 -2.36 -1.85 16.86
N VAL A 16 -3.07 -0.83 16.40
CA VAL A 16 -3.84 -0.89 15.15
C VAL A 16 -2.89 -1.17 13.98
N ASP A 17 -3.21 -2.17 13.17
CA ASP A 17 -2.42 -2.45 11.96
C ASP A 17 -2.80 -1.45 10.85
N PRO A 18 -1.81 -0.79 10.21
CA PRO A 18 -2.09 0.16 9.13
C PRO A 18 -2.67 -0.47 7.87
N ARG A 19 -2.67 -1.80 7.73
CA ARG A 19 -3.11 -2.50 6.52
C ARG A 19 -4.30 -3.41 6.85
N PHE A 20 -5.40 -3.26 6.12
CA PHE A 20 -6.55 -4.16 6.29
C PHE A 20 -6.31 -5.56 5.75
N GLY A 21 -6.07 -5.71 4.45
CA GLY A 21 -6.03 -7.04 3.81
C GLY A 21 -4.89 -7.94 4.27
N ARG A 22 -3.83 -7.35 4.85
CA ARG A 22 -2.63 -8.04 5.34
C ARG A 22 -2.33 -7.66 6.80
N SER A 23 -3.36 -7.33 7.58
CA SER A 23 -3.21 -7.23 9.03
C SER A 23 -2.76 -8.57 9.59
N GLN A 24 -2.12 -8.58 10.76
CA GLN A 24 -1.80 -9.84 11.45
C GLN A 24 -3.04 -10.46 12.08
N TYR A 25 -3.86 -9.62 12.71
CA TYR A 25 -5.06 -10.04 13.42
C TYR A 25 -6.26 -9.14 13.09
N PHE A 26 -7.44 -9.72 13.25
CA PHE A 26 -8.71 -9.01 13.41
C PHE A 26 -9.19 -9.21 14.84
N VAL A 27 -9.39 -8.10 15.57
CA VAL A 27 -9.94 -8.12 16.91
C VAL A 27 -11.38 -7.63 16.84
N PHE A 28 -12.31 -8.52 17.18
CA PHE A 28 -13.74 -8.25 17.20
C PHE A 28 -14.14 -7.85 18.60
N VAL A 29 -14.61 -6.62 18.78
CA VAL A 29 -14.96 -6.04 20.07
C VAL A 29 -16.46 -5.72 20.08
N ASP A 30 -17.14 -6.10 21.16
CA ASP A 30 -18.46 -5.57 21.46
C ASP A 30 -18.31 -4.18 22.10
N SER A 31 -18.88 -3.16 21.45
CA SER A 31 -18.74 -1.75 21.85
C SER A 31 -19.30 -1.42 23.23
N ASP A 32 -20.22 -2.24 23.73
CA ASP A 32 -21.02 -1.95 24.91
C ASP A 32 -20.39 -2.60 26.15
N THR A 33 -19.83 -3.80 25.98
CA THR A 33 -19.23 -4.60 27.06
C THR A 33 -17.70 -4.63 27.02
N MET A 34 -17.07 -4.22 25.92
CA MET A 34 -15.64 -4.41 25.63
C MET A 34 -15.19 -5.88 25.61
N ALA A 35 -16.12 -6.83 25.57
CA ALA A 35 -15.80 -8.24 25.32
C ALA A 35 -15.19 -8.38 23.92
N PHE A 36 -14.11 -9.16 23.80
CA PHE A 36 -13.39 -9.30 22.54
C PHE A 36 -13.07 -10.74 22.16
N GLU A 37 -12.97 -10.98 20.87
CA GLU A 37 -12.47 -12.20 20.24
C GLU A 37 -11.39 -11.81 19.22
N ALA A 38 -10.24 -12.47 19.23
CA ALA A 38 -9.20 -12.26 18.22
C ALA A 38 -9.14 -13.41 17.22
N MET A 39 -8.88 -13.08 15.95
CA MET A 39 -8.67 -14.04 14.87
C MET A 39 -7.41 -13.68 14.09
N ALA A 40 -6.53 -14.65 13.85
CA ALA A 40 -5.40 -14.47 12.96
C ALA A 40 -5.88 -14.32 11.51
N ASN A 41 -5.26 -13.41 10.75
CA ASN A 41 -5.60 -13.21 9.35
C ASN A 41 -4.90 -14.23 8.45
N GLU A 42 -5.62 -15.27 8.04
CA GLU A 42 -5.10 -16.27 7.10
C GLU A 42 -4.76 -15.69 5.72
N ALA A 43 -5.38 -14.57 5.33
CA ALA A 43 -5.15 -13.92 4.04
C ALA A 43 -3.81 -13.18 3.96
N ILE A 44 -3.07 -13.06 5.07
CA ILE A 44 -1.81 -12.29 5.11
C ILE A 44 -0.77 -12.81 4.11
N THR A 45 -0.74 -14.12 3.89
CA THR A 45 0.20 -14.80 2.97
C THR A 45 -0.35 -14.96 1.55
N ALA A 46 -1.57 -14.48 1.28
CA ALA A 46 -2.19 -14.66 -0.02
C ALA A 46 -1.39 -13.92 -1.12
N PRO A 47 -1.03 -14.60 -2.23
CA PRO A 47 -0.27 -14.01 -3.32
C PRO A 47 -1.06 -12.89 -4.03
N GLY A 48 -2.39 -12.96 -4.00
CA GLY A 48 -3.30 -11.95 -4.51
C GLY A 48 -4.66 -12.05 -3.81
N GLY A 49 -5.45 -10.97 -3.88
CA GLY A 49 -6.81 -10.98 -3.33
C GLY A 49 -6.92 -10.95 -1.81
N ALA A 50 -5.82 -10.74 -1.08
CA ALA A 50 -5.79 -10.73 0.39
C ALA A 50 -6.90 -9.85 1.02
N GLY A 51 -7.12 -8.65 0.46
CA GLY A 51 -8.18 -7.75 0.91
C GLY A 51 -9.61 -8.29 0.72
N ILE A 52 -9.87 -9.06 -0.34
CA ILE A 52 -11.18 -9.67 -0.59
C ILE A 52 -11.42 -10.78 0.42
N GLN A 53 -10.43 -11.67 0.59
CA GLN A 53 -10.53 -12.79 1.52
C GLN A 53 -10.67 -12.32 2.97
N ALA A 54 -9.86 -11.33 3.38
CA ALA A 54 -9.99 -10.67 4.67
C ALA A 54 -11.37 -10.05 4.88
N ALA A 55 -11.88 -9.30 3.90
CA ALA A 55 -13.20 -8.69 3.98
C ALA A 55 -14.32 -9.73 4.13
N GLN A 56 -14.26 -10.83 3.38
CA GLN A 56 -15.22 -11.93 3.52
C GLN A 56 -15.17 -12.58 4.91
N ALA A 57 -13.98 -12.85 5.43
CA ALA A 57 -13.81 -13.41 6.77
C ALA A 57 -14.41 -12.51 7.86
N VAL A 58 -14.19 -11.20 7.74
CA VAL A 58 -14.72 -10.19 8.66
C VAL A 58 -16.25 -10.07 8.54
N VAL A 59 -16.81 -10.05 7.33
CA VAL A 59 -18.27 -10.03 7.10
C VAL A 59 -18.96 -11.25 7.70
N ASN A 60 -18.37 -12.44 7.55
CA ASN A 60 -18.90 -13.67 8.12
C ASN A 60 -18.99 -13.65 9.65
N LYS A 61 -18.23 -12.77 10.32
CA LYS A 61 -18.30 -12.55 11.77
C LYS A 61 -19.43 -11.61 12.20
N GLY A 62 -20.21 -11.07 11.26
CA GLY A 62 -21.40 -10.25 11.52
C GLY A 62 -21.07 -8.88 12.12
N VAL A 63 -19.98 -8.25 11.67
CA VAL A 63 -19.55 -6.96 12.18
C VAL A 63 -20.36 -5.83 11.56
N SER A 64 -20.59 -4.77 12.33
CA SER A 64 -21.27 -3.55 11.84
C SER A 64 -20.27 -2.51 11.35
N VAL A 65 -19.06 -2.51 11.91
CA VAL A 65 -18.02 -1.51 11.66
C VAL A 65 -16.67 -2.18 11.55
N VAL A 66 -15.84 -1.73 10.60
CA VAL A 66 -14.42 -2.06 10.50
C VAL A 66 -13.60 -0.79 10.72
N ILE A 67 -12.64 -0.86 11.63
CA ILE A 67 -11.64 0.17 11.88
C ILE A 67 -10.28 -0.36 11.43
N SER A 68 -9.61 0.39 10.57
CA SER A 68 -8.27 0.06 10.07
C SER A 68 -7.48 1.33 9.82
N GLY A 69 -6.15 1.25 9.71
CA GLY A 69 -5.37 2.38 9.20
C GLY A 69 -5.76 2.69 7.75
N ASN A 70 -5.56 1.72 6.86
CA ASN A 70 -5.87 1.85 5.43
C ASN A 70 -6.69 0.67 4.90
N ILE A 71 -7.53 0.95 3.91
CA ILE A 71 -8.33 -0.03 3.18
C ILE A 71 -8.20 0.20 1.67
N GLY A 72 -7.86 -0.86 0.94
CA GLY A 72 -7.81 -0.84 -0.53
C GLY A 72 -9.16 -1.07 -1.20
N PRO A 73 -9.29 -0.76 -2.50
CA PRO A 73 -10.58 -0.69 -3.19
C PRO A 73 -11.34 -2.01 -3.20
N ASN A 74 -10.63 -3.13 -3.37
CA ASN A 74 -11.27 -4.44 -3.38
C ASN A 74 -11.90 -4.81 -2.03
N ALA A 75 -11.19 -4.53 -0.93
CA ALA A 75 -11.72 -4.78 0.42
C ALA A 75 -12.86 -3.82 0.73
N PHE A 76 -12.70 -2.54 0.39
CA PHE A 76 -13.71 -1.51 0.56
C PHE A 76 -15.03 -1.91 -0.12
N GLN A 77 -14.96 -2.35 -1.38
CA GLN A 77 -16.13 -2.76 -2.14
C GLN A 77 -16.88 -3.93 -1.48
N VAL A 78 -16.17 -4.95 -1.01
CA VAL A 78 -16.78 -6.10 -0.33
C VAL A 78 -17.47 -5.69 0.97
N LEU A 79 -16.77 -4.93 1.82
CA LEU A 79 -17.30 -4.46 3.10
C LEU A 79 -18.54 -3.55 2.90
N SER A 80 -18.46 -2.59 1.99
CA SER A 80 -19.56 -1.67 1.68
C SER A 80 -20.77 -2.39 1.09
N THR A 81 -20.55 -3.38 0.22
CA THR A 81 -21.66 -4.18 -0.36
C THR A 81 -22.36 -5.01 0.72
N ALA A 82 -21.62 -5.45 1.75
CA ALA A 82 -22.18 -6.14 2.91
C ALA A 82 -22.84 -5.20 3.94
N GLY A 83 -22.88 -3.88 3.68
CA GLY A 83 -23.43 -2.89 4.60
C GLY A 83 -22.57 -2.63 5.84
N VAL A 84 -21.29 -3.02 5.80
CA VAL A 84 -20.34 -2.79 6.90
C VAL A 84 -19.78 -1.37 6.77
N LYS A 85 -19.89 -0.60 7.85
CA LYS A 85 -19.31 0.74 7.92
C LYS A 85 -17.80 0.65 8.03
N ILE A 86 -17.10 1.59 7.40
CA ILE A 86 -15.64 1.60 7.36
C ILE A 86 -15.16 2.90 7.96
N ALA A 87 -14.31 2.81 8.98
CA ALA A 87 -13.65 3.94 9.59
C ALA A 87 -12.13 3.79 9.44
N THR A 88 -11.47 4.89 9.10
CA THR A 88 -10.01 4.92 8.93
C THR A 88 -9.38 6.05 9.72
N GLY A 89 -8.04 6.06 9.80
CA GLY A 89 -7.30 7.08 10.55
C GLY A 89 -7.24 6.82 12.06
N ALA A 90 -7.57 5.60 12.50
CA ALA A 90 -7.33 5.17 13.86
C ALA A 90 -5.84 4.96 14.12
N TYR A 91 -5.40 5.31 15.32
CA TYR A 91 -4.04 5.15 15.83
C TYR A 91 -4.09 4.65 17.27
N GLY A 92 -2.94 4.19 17.78
CA GLY A 92 -2.83 3.64 19.13
C GLY A 92 -3.31 2.19 19.20
N THR A 93 -3.88 1.84 20.35
CA THR A 93 -4.36 0.49 20.68
C THR A 93 -5.73 0.19 20.08
N VAL A 94 -6.09 -1.10 20.02
CA VAL A 94 -7.44 -1.55 19.61
C VAL A 94 -8.51 -0.91 20.49
N GLN A 95 -8.30 -0.86 21.80
CA GLN A 95 -9.22 -0.22 22.73
C GLN A 95 -9.42 1.26 22.41
N GLU A 96 -8.33 2.02 22.23
CA GLU A 96 -8.40 3.44 21.90
C GLU A 96 -9.11 3.68 20.56
N ALA A 97 -8.90 2.81 19.57
CA ALA A 97 -9.59 2.89 18.29
C ALA A 97 -11.12 2.74 18.44
N VAL A 98 -11.57 1.78 19.26
CA VAL A 98 -13.00 1.60 19.57
C VAL A 98 -13.57 2.82 20.28
N GLU A 99 -12.85 3.40 21.24
CA GLU A 99 -13.26 4.61 21.95
C GLU A 99 -13.32 5.85 21.04
N MET A 100 -12.36 6.00 20.14
CA MET A 100 -12.36 7.06 19.14
C MET A 100 -13.56 6.94 18.19
N TYR A 101 -13.93 5.73 17.78
CA TYR A 101 -15.14 5.52 16.99
C TYR A 101 -16.40 5.87 17.78
N LYS A 102 -16.52 5.38 19.02
CA LYS A 102 -17.68 5.67 19.90
C LYS A 102 -17.86 7.16 20.19
N SER A 103 -16.76 7.90 20.28
CA SER A 103 -16.78 9.35 20.50
C SER A 103 -16.94 10.18 19.22
N GLY A 104 -17.11 9.54 18.06
CA GLY A 104 -17.29 10.21 16.77
C GLY A 104 -16.03 10.89 16.22
N LYS A 105 -14.86 10.58 16.78
CA LYS A 105 -13.57 11.15 16.33
C LYS A 105 -13.05 10.51 15.05
N LEU A 106 -13.49 9.28 14.73
CA LEU A 106 -13.17 8.62 13.47
C LEU A 106 -14.25 8.90 12.43
N GLY A 107 -13.81 9.39 11.27
CA GLY A 107 -14.68 9.57 10.12
C GLY A 107 -14.98 8.25 9.44
N GLU A 108 -16.26 7.97 9.20
CA GLU A 108 -16.67 6.92 8.27
C GLU A 108 -16.26 7.35 6.85
N VAL A 109 -15.58 6.47 6.12
CA VAL A 109 -15.10 6.75 4.77
C VAL A 109 -16.04 6.16 3.72
N GLY A 110 -16.39 6.98 2.73
CA GLY A 110 -17.20 6.56 1.58
C GLY A 110 -16.39 6.01 0.40
N ALA A 111 -15.05 5.98 0.50
CA ALA A 111 -14.15 5.47 -0.53
C ALA A 111 -12.89 4.83 0.08
N SER A 112 -12.17 4.04 -0.72
CA SER A 112 -10.90 3.42 -0.31
C SER A 112 -9.79 4.46 -0.09
N THR A 113 -8.94 4.25 0.92
CA THR A 113 -7.87 5.19 1.28
C THR A 113 -6.56 4.96 0.54
N VAL A 114 -6.44 3.85 -0.21
CA VAL A 114 -5.28 3.57 -1.07
C VAL A 114 -5.70 3.27 -2.50
N SER A 115 -4.83 3.58 -3.46
CA SER A 115 -5.07 3.29 -4.88
C SER A 115 -5.05 1.78 -5.16
N ALA A 116 -5.71 1.35 -6.24
CA ALA A 116 -5.85 -0.06 -6.61
C ALA A 116 -4.51 -0.81 -6.83
N HIS A 117 -3.39 -0.09 -6.91
CA HIS A 117 -2.06 -0.64 -7.20
C HIS A 117 -1.07 -0.58 -6.03
N ALA A 118 -1.46 -0.10 -4.85
CA ALA A 118 -0.56 0.17 -3.71
C ALA A 118 0.14 -1.07 -3.09
N GLY A 119 -0.09 -2.27 -3.61
CA GLY A 119 0.52 -3.53 -3.15
C GLY A 119 1.27 -4.31 -4.23
N MET A 120 1.33 -3.81 -5.47
CA MET A 120 2.13 -4.40 -6.54
C MET A 120 3.54 -3.80 -6.40
N GLY A 121 4.51 -4.61 -5.97
CA GLY A 121 5.88 -4.17 -5.71
C GLY A 121 6.42 -3.31 -6.85
N ALA A 122 7.16 -2.27 -6.47
CA ALA A 122 7.80 -1.33 -7.39
C ALA A 122 8.65 -2.06 -8.44
N THR A 123 8.09 -2.31 -9.62
CA THR A 123 8.89 -2.36 -10.83
C THR A 123 9.16 -0.92 -11.23
N ALA A 124 10.44 -0.59 -11.27
CA ALA A 124 11.00 0.71 -11.62
C ALA A 124 10.25 1.46 -12.73
N PRO A 125 10.29 2.81 -12.75
CA PRO A 125 9.83 3.59 -13.88
C PRO A 125 10.75 3.32 -15.08
N GLY A 126 10.44 2.30 -15.89
CA GLY A 126 11.29 1.90 -17.00
C GLY A 126 10.72 0.81 -17.91
N GLY A 127 9.39 0.63 -17.95
CA GLY A 127 8.76 -0.49 -18.65
C GLY A 127 7.64 -0.09 -19.61
N GLY A 128 7.83 0.97 -20.38
CA GLY A 128 6.96 1.27 -21.52
C GLY A 128 7.63 0.80 -22.80
N PHE A 129 7.12 -0.29 -23.38
CA PHE A 129 6.84 -0.50 -24.81
C PHE A 129 6.58 -1.98 -25.02
N GLY A 130 5.29 -2.31 -25.14
CA GLY A 130 4.88 -3.61 -25.61
C GLY A 130 5.35 -3.87 -27.04
N MET A 131 5.74 -5.11 -27.30
CA MET A 131 5.33 -5.80 -28.51
C MET A 131 5.18 -7.28 -28.16
N GLY A 132 3.94 -7.75 -28.16
CA GLY A 132 3.68 -9.15 -28.39
C GLY A 132 4.18 -9.50 -29.80
N MET A 133 4.96 -10.56 -29.90
CA MET A 133 5.02 -11.38 -31.10
C MET A 133 5.31 -12.81 -30.67
N GLY A 134 4.27 -13.64 -30.71
CA GLY A 134 4.44 -15.08 -30.74
C GLY A 134 5.07 -15.51 -32.06
N MET A 135 6.00 -16.45 -31.99
CA MET A 135 6.41 -17.40 -33.03
C MET A 135 7.42 -18.34 -32.33
N GLY A 136 7.23 -19.63 -32.16
CA GLY A 136 6.62 -20.59 -33.08
C GLY A 136 7.68 -21.06 -34.09
N GLY A 137 8.30 -22.22 -33.81
CA GLY A 137 9.26 -22.91 -34.70
C GLY A 137 10.73 -22.63 -34.31
N GLY A 138 11.65 -23.58 -34.20
CA GLY A 138 11.74 -24.93 -34.74
C GLY A 138 13.12 -25.08 -35.40
N ARG A 139 13.79 -26.22 -35.13
CA ARG A 139 14.90 -26.84 -35.92
C ARG A 139 16.29 -26.19 -36.00
N GLY A 140 17.30 -27.08 -35.80
CA GLY A 140 18.65 -27.02 -36.38
C GLY A 140 19.72 -26.65 -35.35
N GLY A 141 20.69 -27.47 -34.95
CA GLY A 141 21.41 -28.52 -35.67
C GLY A 141 22.70 -27.96 -36.25
N GLY A 142 23.84 -28.12 -35.57
CA GLY A 142 25.14 -27.71 -36.11
C GLY A 142 26.31 -27.83 -35.13
N ARG A 143 27.05 -28.94 -35.23
CA ARG A 143 28.41 -29.13 -34.68
C ARG A 143 29.39 -28.24 -35.43
N GLY A 144 30.39 -27.67 -34.74
CA GLY A 144 31.51 -26.97 -35.36
C GLY A 144 32.68 -26.80 -34.39
N GLN A 145 33.60 -27.76 -34.42
CA GLN A 145 34.90 -27.75 -33.76
C GLN A 145 35.87 -26.88 -34.58
N GLY A 146 36.69 -26.03 -33.95
CA GLY A 146 37.71 -25.26 -34.66
C GLY A 146 38.65 -24.48 -33.73
N MET A 147 39.84 -25.03 -33.52
CA MET A 147 41.02 -24.35 -32.97
C MET A 147 41.46 -23.18 -33.87
N GLY A 148 41.99 -22.10 -33.29
CA GLY A 148 42.63 -21.04 -34.08
C GLY A 148 43.36 -20.01 -33.21
N LEU A 149 44.69 -20.00 -33.33
CA LEU A 149 45.64 -19.10 -32.68
C LEU A 149 45.34 -17.61 -32.94
N GLY A 150 45.69 -16.80 -31.93
CA GLY A 150 46.54 -15.62 -32.12
C GLY A 150 45.86 -14.37 -32.67
N MET A 151 45.85 -13.32 -31.84
CA MET A 151 46.38 -11.99 -32.16
C MET A 151 45.95 -11.04 -31.04
N GLN A 152 46.94 -10.54 -30.31
CA GLN A 152 46.81 -9.43 -29.38
C GLN A 152 46.33 -8.20 -30.14
N GLN A 153 45.25 -7.58 -29.67
CA GLN A 153 44.91 -6.20 -30.00
C GLN A 153 44.81 -5.39 -28.70
N PRO A 154 45.27 -4.12 -28.71
CA PRO A 154 45.37 -3.31 -27.51
C PRO A 154 43.98 -2.94 -27.00
N VAL A 155 43.76 -3.17 -25.72
CA VAL A 155 42.58 -2.69 -24.98
C VAL A 155 42.46 -1.16 -25.12
N PRO A 156 41.36 -0.61 -25.64
CA PRO A 156 41.01 0.76 -25.35
C PRO A 156 40.67 0.85 -23.85
N SER A 157 41.26 1.83 -23.18
CA SER A 157 41.06 2.15 -21.77
C SER A 157 39.57 2.28 -21.46
N GLN A 158 39.01 1.27 -20.79
CA GLN A 158 37.73 1.41 -20.11
C GLN A 158 37.90 2.42 -18.96
N PRO A 159 37.01 3.42 -18.81
CA PRO A 159 36.93 4.15 -17.57
C PRO A 159 36.52 3.15 -16.48
N GLN A 160 37.34 3.05 -15.42
CA GLN A 160 37.01 2.24 -14.25
C GLN A 160 35.61 2.66 -13.73
N PRO A 161 34.77 1.72 -13.27
CA PRO A 161 33.61 2.09 -12.48
C PRO A 161 34.12 2.76 -11.20
N GLN A 162 33.94 4.08 -11.10
CA GLN A 162 34.12 4.77 -9.84
C GLN A 162 33.12 4.18 -8.84
N ALA A 163 33.65 3.57 -7.77
CA ALA A 163 32.86 3.25 -6.61
C ALA A 163 32.18 4.54 -6.11
N PRO A 164 30.86 4.57 -5.90
CA PRO A 164 30.24 5.71 -5.24
C PRO A 164 30.66 5.70 -3.76
N GLN A 165 31.59 6.56 -3.41
CA GLN A 165 31.70 7.17 -2.07
C GLN A 165 31.18 8.61 -2.24
N ALA A 166 30.37 9.21 -1.37
CA ALA A 166 30.19 9.05 0.06
C ALA A 166 28.77 9.54 0.49
N PRO A 167 28.59 10.10 1.69
CA PRO A 167 28.00 9.51 2.89
C PRO A 167 26.50 9.82 3.04
N ILE A 168 25.78 8.98 3.81
CA ILE A 168 24.45 9.31 4.33
C ILE A 168 24.65 10.42 5.39
N THR A 169 24.45 11.68 4.99
CA THR A 169 24.26 12.75 5.96
C THR A 169 22.90 12.55 6.64
N PRO A 170 22.81 12.69 7.97
CA PRO A 170 21.50 12.85 8.61
C PRO A 170 20.92 14.17 8.09
N GLN A 171 19.81 14.09 7.34
CA GLN A 171 19.08 15.28 6.92
C GLN A 171 18.79 16.11 8.19
N THR A 172 19.36 17.31 8.24
CA THR A 172 19.13 18.17 9.39
C THR A 172 17.66 18.60 9.36
N LYS A 173 17.06 18.83 10.54
CA LYS A 173 15.66 19.27 10.64
C LYS A 173 15.38 20.52 9.78
N GLU A 174 16.39 21.34 9.55
CA GLU A 174 16.35 22.55 8.73
C GLU A 174 16.16 22.23 7.23
N GLU A 175 16.85 21.22 6.69
CA GLU A 175 16.67 20.77 5.30
C GLU A 175 15.27 20.18 5.08
N GLU A 176 14.74 19.43 6.05
CA GLU A 176 13.40 18.87 5.99
C GLU A 176 12.33 19.98 6.04
N ILE A 177 12.52 20.99 6.89
CA ILE A 177 11.65 22.18 6.94
C ILE A 177 11.66 22.93 5.60
N GLU A 178 12.82 23.10 4.97
CA GLU A 178 12.92 23.77 3.67
C GLU A 178 12.22 22.97 2.56
N GLN A 179 12.41 21.65 2.54
CA GLN A 179 11.73 20.76 1.59
C GLN A 179 10.22 20.80 1.76
N LEU A 180 9.71 20.70 2.99
CA LEU A 180 8.29 20.76 3.29
C LEU A 180 7.69 22.14 2.97
N SER A 181 8.41 23.22 3.26
CA SER A 181 7.97 24.58 2.91
C SER A 181 7.88 24.77 1.39
N ASN A 182 8.86 24.26 0.65
CA ASN A 182 8.84 24.29 -0.82
C ASN A 182 7.71 23.44 -1.40
N MET A 183 7.38 22.31 -0.77
CA MET A 183 6.24 21.47 -1.16
C MET A 183 4.90 22.17 -0.89
N ALA A 184 4.74 22.80 0.28
CA ALA A 184 3.54 23.57 0.64
C ALA A 184 3.27 24.70 -0.36
N ASN A 185 4.31 25.50 -0.70
CA ASN A 185 4.19 26.59 -1.67
C ASN A 185 3.78 26.12 -3.08
N ARG A 186 4.19 24.91 -3.49
CA ARG A 186 3.75 24.33 -4.78
C ARG A 186 2.29 23.92 -4.74
N LEU A 187 1.88 23.23 -3.67
CA LEU A 187 0.49 22.82 -3.50
C LEU A 187 -0.48 24.01 -3.45
N GLU A 188 -0.08 25.12 -2.84
CA GLU A 188 -0.88 26.35 -2.84
C GLU A 188 -1.11 26.89 -4.26
N LYS A 189 -0.07 26.91 -5.10
CA LYS A 189 -0.19 27.32 -6.52
C LYS A 189 -1.08 26.38 -7.31
N ASP A 190 -0.92 25.07 -7.14
CA ASP A 190 -1.75 24.08 -7.82
C ASP A 190 -3.23 24.22 -7.42
N LEU A 191 -3.49 24.50 -6.13
CA LEU A 191 -4.85 24.73 -5.61
C LEU A 191 -5.45 26.01 -6.18
N GLU A 192 -4.66 27.07 -6.35
CA GLU A 192 -5.08 28.31 -7.00
C GLU A 192 -5.43 28.11 -8.48
N GLU A 193 -4.63 27.33 -9.21
CA GLU A 193 -4.91 26.98 -10.61
C GLU A 193 -6.19 26.15 -10.76
N VAL A 194 -6.39 25.16 -9.88
CA VAL A 194 -7.62 24.35 -9.86
C VAL A 194 -8.84 25.22 -9.54
N LYS A 195 -8.74 26.14 -8.57
CA LYS A 195 -9.82 27.09 -8.25
C LYS A 195 -10.17 27.97 -9.46
N LYS A 196 -9.16 28.48 -10.16
CA LYS A 196 -9.37 29.29 -11.37
C LYS A 196 -10.10 28.50 -12.47
N ARG A 197 -9.68 27.25 -12.73
CA ARG A 197 -10.38 26.36 -13.68
C ARG A 197 -11.83 26.08 -13.26
N LEU A 198 -12.09 25.92 -11.97
CA LEU A 198 -13.44 25.71 -11.46
C LEU A 198 -14.33 26.94 -11.68
N GLU A 199 -13.80 28.16 -11.53
CA GLU A 199 -14.54 29.39 -11.81
C GLU A 199 -14.81 29.57 -13.31
N GLU A 200 -13.84 29.28 -14.16
CA GLU A 200 -13.99 29.32 -15.63
C GLU A 200 -15.08 28.36 -16.11
N LEU A 201 -15.17 27.16 -15.54
CA LEU A 201 -16.17 26.15 -15.88
C LEU A 201 -17.55 26.40 -15.25
N ARG A 202 -17.66 27.32 -14.29
CA ARG A 202 -18.93 27.68 -13.62
C ARG A 202 -19.64 28.88 -14.25
N LYS A 203 -18.98 29.59 -15.17
CA LYS A 203 -19.59 30.64 -16.01
C LYS A 203 -20.22 30.04 -17.27
#